data_AF-A0A447GD47-F1
#
_entry.id   AF-A0A447GD47-F1
#
_cell.length_a   1.000
_cell.length_b   1.000
_cell.length_c   1.000
_cell.angle_alpha   90.00
_cell.angle_beta   90.00
_cell.angle_gamma   90.00
#
_symmetry.space_group_name_H-M   'P 1'
#
loop_
_entity.id
_entity.type
_entity.pdbx_description
1 polymer ?
#
loop_
_entity_poly.entity_id
_entity_poly.type
_entity_poly.pdbx_seq_one_letter_code
_entity_poly.pdbx_strand_id
1 'polypeptide(L)'
;MGSLLVVLAVALFIASIIVLVTAMKRPKTTAQPGGRQDPLSFNAMPQFGPRQLGPGAIVSYGGIDYVVRGSVTFREGPFVWWEHLLEGGDQPLWFSVEEDDGRLELAMWVKRTDLALQPSGVHVVDGVTFQEAERGSAGYTTEGTTGLPAGGDMDYVDYTAADKSALLSFERWAPEMPWEISTGKSVLTGELTVYPAPPAAT
;
A
#
# COMPACT_ATOMS: atom_id res chain seq x y z
N MET A 1 31.01 37.21 51.18
CA MET A 1 30.87 36.79 49.77
C MET A 1 31.42 35.39 49.50
N GLY A 2 32.63 35.02 49.94
CA GLY A 2 33.22 33.71 49.66
C GLY A 2 32.51 32.49 50.30
N SER A 3 32.01 32.61 51.52
CA SER A 3 31.34 31.50 52.24
C SER A 3 30.00 31.09 51.63
N LEU A 4 29.23 32.05 51.08
CA LEU A 4 27.94 31.78 50.44
C LEU A 4 28.11 30.97 49.14
N LEU A 5 29.15 31.26 48.35
CA LEU A 5 29.46 30.54 47.12
C LEU A 5 29.88 29.09 47.38
N VAL A 6 30.62 28.86 48.47
CA VAL A 6 31.03 27.50 48.87
C VAL A 6 29.82 26.67 49.29
N VAL A 7 28.89 27.24 50.07
CA VAL A 7 27.68 26.53 50.49
C VAL A 7 26.78 26.20 49.29
N LEU A 8 26.64 27.12 48.33
CA LEU A 8 25.86 26.89 47.11
C LEU A 8 26.46 25.77 46.25
N ALA A 9 27.79 25.74 46.12
CA ALA A 9 28.50 24.71 45.35
C ALA A 9 28.32 23.32 45.97
N VAL A 10 28.39 23.21 47.30
CA VAL A 10 28.17 21.94 48.01
C VAL A 10 26.72 21.47 47.87
N ALA A 11 25.75 22.38 47.97
CA ALA A 11 24.33 22.03 47.79
C ALA A 11 24.04 21.49 46.37
N LEU A 12 24.60 22.12 45.34
CA LEU A 12 24.46 21.66 43.95
C LEU A 12 25.13 20.31 43.71
N PHE A 13 26.28 20.07 44.36
CA PHE A 13 26.97 18.78 44.28
C PHE A 13 26.17 17.65 44.93
N ILE A 14 25.56 17.90 46.10
CA ILE A 14 24.69 16.92 46.76
C ILE A 14 23.44 16.66 45.90
N ALA A 15 22.82 17.70 45.34
CA ALA A 15 21.68 17.55 44.45
C ALA A 15 22.02 16.72 43.20
N SER A 16 23.19 16.92 42.59
CA SER A 16 23.61 16.14 41.42
C SER A 16 23.85 14.67 41.76
N ILE A 17 24.43 14.37 42.93
CA ILE A 17 24.61 13.00 43.42
C ILE A 17 23.25 12.34 43.66
N ILE A 18 22.31 13.03 44.28
CA ILE A 18 20.95 12.50 44.51
C ILE A 18 20.29 12.15 43.17
N VAL A 19 20.33 13.07 42.19
CA VAL A 19 19.78 12.84 40.84
C VAL A 19 20.43 11.63 40.18
N LEU A 20 21.77 11.53 40.21
CA LEU A 20 22.52 10.42 39.64
C LEU A 20 22.12 9.07 40.28
N VAL A 21 22.03 9.02 41.61
CA VAL A 21 21.63 7.80 42.33
C VAL A 21 20.18 7.41 42.02
N THR A 22 19.26 8.38 41.95
CA THR A 22 17.87 8.09 41.54
C THR A 22 17.76 7.65 40.08
N ALA A 23 18.60 8.17 39.18
CA ALA A 23 18.63 7.73 37.78
C ALA A 23 19.16 6.30 37.64
N MET A 24 20.19 5.93 38.42
CA MET A 24 20.74 4.58 38.44
C MET A 24 19.80 3.55 39.10
N LYS A 25 18.90 4.00 39.98
CA LYS A 25 17.87 3.16 40.62
C LYS A 25 16.60 3.00 39.81
N ARG A 26 16.46 3.63 38.63
CA ARG A 26 15.30 3.38 37.77
C ARG A 26 15.31 1.90 37.35
N PRO A 27 14.28 1.10 37.69
CA PRO A 27 14.22 -0.28 37.25
C PRO A 27 14.24 -0.29 35.73
N LYS A 28 15.19 -1.03 35.14
CA LYS A 28 15.17 -1.30 33.71
C LYS A 28 13.88 -2.06 33.45
N THR A 29 12.88 -1.39 32.87
CA THR A 29 11.69 -2.04 32.33
C THR A 29 12.20 -3.16 31.44
N THR A 30 12.05 -4.39 31.92
CA THR A 30 12.49 -5.56 31.17
C THR A 30 11.53 -5.65 30.00
N ALA A 31 12.03 -5.44 28.78
CA ALA A 31 11.23 -5.64 27.59
C ALA A 31 10.67 -7.08 27.66
N GLN A 32 9.35 -7.21 27.82
CA GLN A 32 8.71 -8.51 27.75
C GLN A 32 9.09 -9.14 26.40
N PRO A 33 9.46 -10.42 26.35
CA PRO A 33 9.64 -11.10 25.08
C PRO A 33 8.34 -10.94 24.30
N GLY A 34 8.41 -10.26 23.15
CA GLY A 34 7.24 -9.96 22.34
C GLY A 34 6.48 -11.26 22.05
N GLY A 35 5.19 -11.30 22.41
CA GLY A 35 4.32 -12.38 21.97
C GLY A 35 4.29 -12.45 20.44
N ARG A 36 3.90 -13.59 19.88
CA ARG A 36 3.69 -13.72 18.43
C ARG A 36 2.74 -12.61 17.99
N GLN A 37 3.17 -11.77 17.06
CA GLN A 37 2.33 -10.75 16.46
C GLN A 37 1.50 -11.40 15.36
N ASP A 38 0.21 -11.09 15.34
CA ASP A 38 -0.66 -11.46 14.24
C ASP A 38 -0.28 -10.57 13.02
N PRO A 39 0.24 -11.16 11.93
CA PRO A 39 0.63 -10.39 10.75
C PRO A 39 -0.57 -9.73 10.04
N LEU A 40 -1.81 -10.08 10.40
CA LEU A 40 -3.05 -9.54 9.84
C LEU A 40 -3.83 -8.69 10.85
N SER A 41 -3.20 -8.25 11.95
CA SER A 41 -3.91 -7.47 12.97
C SER A 41 -4.31 -6.08 12.46
N PHE A 42 -5.50 -5.63 12.81
CA PHE A 42 -6.03 -4.29 12.48
C PHE A 42 -5.16 -3.11 12.97
N ASN A 43 -4.24 -3.33 13.93
CA ASN A 43 -3.34 -2.30 14.47
C ASN A 43 -1.94 -2.32 13.85
N ALA A 44 -1.68 -3.19 12.85
CA ALA A 44 -0.43 -3.13 12.10
C ALA A 44 -0.39 -1.82 11.28
N MET A 45 0.76 -1.15 11.20
CA MET A 45 0.92 -0.05 10.24
C MET A 45 0.52 -0.52 8.83
N PRO A 46 -0.02 0.36 7.95
CA PRO A 46 -0.41 -0.05 6.60
C PRO A 46 0.79 -0.70 5.93
N GLN A 47 0.75 -2.03 5.75
CA GLN A 47 1.86 -2.79 5.17
C GLN A 47 2.05 -2.43 3.69
N PHE A 48 1.01 -1.85 3.09
CA PHE A 48 0.91 -1.57 1.67
C PHE A 48 0.36 -0.16 1.46
N GLY A 49 0.69 0.42 0.30
CA GLY A 49 0.44 1.82 -0.05
C GLY A 49 1.74 2.54 -0.44
N PRO A 50 1.68 3.71 -1.09
CA PRO A 50 2.77 4.34 -1.83
C PRO A 50 3.98 4.70 -0.95
N ARG A 51 3.79 4.84 0.36
CA ARG A 51 4.91 5.04 1.29
C ARG A 51 5.78 3.79 1.48
N GLN A 52 5.22 2.60 1.32
CA GLN A 52 5.95 1.32 1.41
C GLN A 52 6.16 0.70 0.04
N LEU A 53 5.16 0.75 -0.84
CA LEU A 53 5.14 0.18 -2.18
C LEU A 53 5.41 1.20 -3.30
N GLY A 54 5.96 2.38 -2.99
CA GLY A 54 6.28 3.38 -4.00
C GLY A 54 7.37 2.93 -4.99
N PRO A 55 7.69 3.77 -6.00
CA PRO A 55 8.74 3.47 -6.96
C PRO A 55 10.05 3.03 -6.30
N GLY A 56 10.59 1.89 -6.74
CA GLY A 56 11.79 1.27 -6.17
C GLY A 56 11.54 0.24 -5.07
N ALA A 57 10.30 0.07 -4.60
CA ALA A 57 9.94 -1.11 -3.81
C ALA A 57 10.07 -2.40 -4.65
N ILE A 58 10.22 -3.54 -3.96
CA ILE A 58 10.20 -4.87 -4.59
C ILE A 58 9.03 -5.67 -4.05
N VAL A 59 8.23 -6.24 -4.96
CA VAL A 59 7.16 -7.18 -4.66
C VAL A 59 7.60 -8.56 -5.17
N SER A 60 7.97 -9.46 -4.25
CA SER A 60 8.25 -10.85 -4.60
C SER A 60 6.94 -11.63 -4.65
N TYR A 61 6.60 -12.17 -5.82
CA TYR A 61 5.37 -12.91 -6.06
C TYR A 61 5.61 -14.02 -7.08
N GLY A 62 5.14 -15.24 -6.80
CA GLY A 62 5.28 -16.37 -7.72
C GLY A 62 6.73 -16.74 -8.08
N GLY A 63 7.70 -16.41 -7.22
CA GLY A 63 9.12 -16.65 -7.46
C GLY A 63 9.81 -15.61 -8.33
N ILE A 64 9.15 -14.49 -8.62
CA ILE A 64 9.69 -13.36 -9.37
C ILE A 64 9.73 -12.14 -8.46
N ASP A 65 10.86 -11.45 -8.46
CA ASP A 65 11.01 -10.17 -7.77
C ASP A 65 10.68 -9.04 -8.74
N TYR A 66 9.50 -8.44 -8.56
CA TYR A 66 9.05 -7.32 -9.37
C TYR A 66 9.48 -6.01 -8.75
N VAL A 67 10.01 -5.10 -9.56
CA VAL A 67 10.30 -3.73 -9.15
C VAL A 67 9.07 -2.86 -9.40
N VAL A 68 8.66 -2.09 -8.40
CA VAL A 68 7.63 -1.06 -8.59
C VAL A 68 8.22 0.09 -9.39
N ARG A 69 7.65 0.35 -10.56
CA ARG A 69 8.05 1.44 -11.47
C ARG A 69 7.31 2.73 -11.20
N GLY A 70 6.04 2.62 -10.83
CA GLY A 70 5.13 3.73 -10.62
C GLY A 70 3.97 3.32 -9.72
N SER A 71 3.28 4.32 -9.18
CA SER A 71 2.11 4.08 -8.33
C SER A 71 1.02 5.10 -8.63
N VAL A 72 -0.22 4.66 -8.53
CA VAL A 72 -1.42 5.48 -8.64
C VAL A 72 -2.10 5.45 -7.27
N THR A 73 -2.52 6.61 -6.79
CA THR A 73 -3.39 6.73 -5.61
C THR A 73 -4.73 7.22 -6.08
N PHE A 74 -5.78 6.47 -5.78
CA PHE A 74 -7.16 6.81 -6.12
C PHE A 74 -7.92 7.28 -4.88
N ARG A 75 -8.92 8.13 -5.11
CA ARG A 75 -9.76 8.71 -4.05
C ARG A 75 -11.20 8.82 -4.53
N GLU A 76 -12.11 8.19 -3.79
CA GLU A 76 -13.55 8.33 -3.97
C GLU A 76 -14.19 8.66 -2.62
N GLY A 77 -14.50 9.95 -2.41
CA GLY A 77 -14.98 10.42 -1.12
C GLY A 77 -13.99 10.08 0.02
N PRO A 78 -14.38 9.27 1.02
CA PRO A 78 -13.48 8.84 2.09
C PRO A 78 -12.58 7.64 1.71
N PHE A 79 -12.87 6.95 0.60
CA PHE A 79 -12.19 5.72 0.20
C PHE A 79 -10.91 6.03 -0.57
N VAL A 80 -9.88 5.22 -0.33
CA VAL A 80 -8.55 5.36 -0.94
C VAL A 80 -8.01 3.96 -1.22
N TRP A 81 -7.61 3.73 -2.46
CA TRP A 81 -6.88 2.54 -2.87
C TRP A 81 -5.68 2.92 -3.72
N TRP A 82 -4.81 1.95 -3.97
CA TRP A 82 -3.56 2.15 -4.68
C TRP A 82 -3.35 1.08 -5.71
N GLU A 83 -2.73 1.47 -6.82
CA GLU A 83 -2.23 0.52 -7.80
C GLU A 83 -0.77 0.78 -8.11
N HIS A 84 0.00 -0.30 -8.23
CA HIS A 84 1.44 -0.26 -8.41
C HIS A 84 1.82 -0.96 -9.72
N LEU A 85 2.51 -0.26 -10.61
CA LEU A 85 3.04 -0.85 -11.83
C LEU A 85 4.28 -1.67 -11.51
N LEU A 86 4.19 -2.97 -11.69
CA LEU A 86 5.22 -3.97 -11.43
C LEU A 86 5.93 -4.38 -12.73
N GLU A 87 7.26 -4.40 -12.69
CA GLU A 87 8.13 -4.78 -13.82
C GLU A 87 9.14 -5.84 -13.38
N GLY A 88 9.49 -6.79 -14.26
CA GLY A 88 10.52 -7.80 -14.00
C GLY A 88 10.17 -9.21 -14.48
N GLY A 89 8.88 -9.48 -14.71
CA GLY A 89 8.41 -10.70 -15.36
C GLY A 89 8.33 -10.56 -16.90
N ASP A 90 7.64 -11.51 -17.53
CA ASP A 90 7.46 -11.54 -19.00
C ASP A 90 6.70 -10.31 -19.54
N GLN A 91 5.80 -9.75 -18.73
CA GLN A 91 5.04 -8.54 -19.03
C GLN A 91 4.80 -7.73 -17.74
N PRO A 92 4.57 -6.40 -17.85
CA PRO A 92 4.18 -5.59 -16.71
C PRO A 92 2.85 -6.06 -16.10
N LEU A 93 2.77 -5.97 -14.77
CA LEU A 93 1.55 -6.26 -14.00
C LEU A 93 1.15 -5.02 -13.21
N TRP A 94 -0.14 -4.88 -12.94
CA TRP A 94 -0.61 -3.91 -11.95
C TRP A 94 -0.97 -4.63 -10.66
N PHE A 95 -0.52 -4.10 -9.53
CA PHE A 95 -0.83 -4.62 -8.21
C PHE A 95 -1.71 -3.64 -7.45
N SER A 96 -2.97 -4.02 -7.25
CA SER A 96 -3.94 -3.25 -6.49
C SER A 96 -3.88 -3.61 -5.01
N VAL A 97 -4.01 -2.56 -4.20
CA VAL A 97 -4.04 -2.61 -2.74
C VAL A 97 -5.19 -1.73 -2.28
N GLU A 98 -6.13 -2.35 -1.60
CA GLU A 98 -7.28 -1.70 -0.99
C GLU A 98 -7.43 -2.14 0.46
N GLU A 99 -8.01 -1.27 1.28
CA GLU A 99 -8.46 -1.59 2.63
C GLU A 99 -9.97 -1.43 2.72
N ASP A 100 -10.68 -2.54 2.90
CA ASP A 100 -12.13 -2.58 3.10
C ASP A 100 -12.46 -3.20 4.48
N ASP A 101 -13.21 -2.46 5.30
CA ASP A 101 -13.57 -2.83 6.67
C ASP A 101 -12.36 -3.32 7.52
N GLY A 102 -11.21 -2.69 7.33
CA GLY A 102 -9.96 -3.02 8.03
C GLY A 102 -9.29 -4.30 7.56
N ARG A 103 -9.70 -4.85 6.41
CA ARG A 103 -9.07 -5.99 5.75
C ARG A 103 -8.43 -5.54 4.45
N LEU A 104 -7.29 -6.15 4.13
CA LEU A 104 -6.62 -5.90 2.87
C LEU A 104 -7.27 -6.72 1.76
N GLU A 105 -7.65 -6.04 0.69
CA GLU A 105 -7.97 -6.65 -0.60
C GLU A 105 -6.82 -6.37 -1.57
N LEU A 106 -6.26 -7.44 -2.12
CA LEU A 106 -5.08 -7.37 -2.98
C LEU A 106 -5.38 -8.09 -4.28
N ALA A 107 -4.97 -7.51 -5.41
CA ALA A 107 -5.17 -8.11 -6.71
C ALA A 107 -4.01 -7.86 -7.66
N MET A 108 -3.71 -8.85 -8.50
CA MET A 108 -2.76 -8.73 -9.61
C MET A 108 -3.54 -8.67 -10.92
N TRP A 109 -3.27 -7.65 -11.71
CA TRP A 109 -3.97 -7.32 -12.94
C TRP A 109 -3.05 -7.37 -14.15
N VAL A 110 -3.59 -7.87 -15.25
CA VAL A 110 -2.95 -7.93 -16.56
C VAL A 110 -3.81 -7.15 -17.54
N LYS A 111 -3.19 -6.16 -18.20
CA LYS A 111 -3.85 -5.38 -19.26
C LYS A 111 -4.16 -6.27 -20.47
N ARG A 112 -5.37 -6.17 -21.00
CA ARG A 112 -5.89 -6.95 -22.12
C ARG A 112 -6.08 -6.08 -23.36
N THR A 113 -4.97 -5.88 -24.07
CA THR A 113 -4.96 -5.12 -25.33
C THR A 113 -5.57 -5.86 -26.52
N ASP A 114 -5.84 -7.16 -26.36
CA ASP A 114 -6.53 -8.01 -27.32
C ASP A 114 -8.06 -7.88 -27.29
N LEU A 115 -8.61 -7.18 -26.28
CA LEU A 115 -10.05 -7.02 -26.08
C LEU A 115 -10.53 -5.63 -26.52
N ALA A 116 -11.73 -5.59 -27.08
CA ALA A 116 -12.43 -4.37 -27.48
C ALA A 116 -13.89 -4.40 -26.99
N LEU A 117 -14.06 -4.47 -25.68
CA LEU A 117 -15.34 -4.57 -24.99
C LEU A 117 -15.80 -3.20 -24.45
N GLN A 118 -17.08 -3.06 -24.15
CA GLN A 118 -17.66 -1.94 -23.41
C GLN A 118 -18.25 -2.48 -22.10
N PRO A 119 -18.17 -1.73 -20.98
CA PRO A 119 -18.60 -2.22 -19.67
C PRO A 119 -20.13 -2.20 -19.56
N SER A 120 -20.77 -3.21 -20.16
CA SER A 120 -22.22 -3.35 -20.16
C SER A 120 -22.64 -4.81 -20.29
N GLY A 121 -23.56 -5.24 -19.43
CA GLY A 121 -24.13 -6.58 -19.48
C GLY A 121 -23.21 -7.64 -18.88
N VAL A 122 -23.25 -8.86 -19.42
CA VAL A 122 -22.42 -9.99 -18.98
C VAL A 122 -21.28 -10.17 -19.96
N HIS A 123 -20.07 -10.41 -19.46
CA HIS A 123 -18.90 -10.67 -20.29
C HIS A 123 -18.43 -12.11 -20.17
N VAL A 124 -17.87 -12.65 -21.26
CA VAL A 124 -17.16 -13.93 -21.25
C VAL A 124 -15.76 -13.70 -21.78
N VAL A 125 -14.76 -13.88 -20.93
CA VAL A 125 -13.33 -13.71 -21.27
C VAL A 125 -12.60 -14.98 -20.84
N ASP A 126 -11.83 -15.56 -21.77
CA ASP A 126 -11.09 -16.81 -21.56
C ASP A 126 -11.92 -17.97 -20.98
N GLY A 127 -13.21 -18.02 -21.36
CA GLY A 127 -14.16 -19.02 -20.89
C GLY A 127 -14.77 -18.77 -19.51
N VAL A 128 -14.40 -17.68 -18.83
CA VAL A 128 -14.96 -17.25 -17.55
C VAL A 128 -16.08 -16.23 -17.78
N THR A 129 -17.20 -16.40 -17.09
CA THR A 129 -18.34 -15.47 -17.14
C THR A 129 -18.26 -14.46 -16.01
N PHE A 130 -18.37 -13.17 -16.35
CA PHE A 130 -18.20 -12.03 -15.47
C PHE A 130 -19.50 -11.22 -15.36
N GLN A 131 -19.83 -10.80 -14.14
CA GLN A 131 -20.96 -9.90 -13.85
C GLN A 131 -20.45 -8.65 -13.15
N GLU A 132 -21.11 -7.52 -13.44
CA GLU A 132 -20.77 -6.23 -12.83
C GLU A 132 -20.94 -6.33 -11.31
N ALA A 133 -19.88 -5.93 -10.61
CA ALA A 133 -19.82 -5.88 -9.16
C ALA A 133 -19.91 -4.44 -8.68
N GLU A 134 -19.17 -3.54 -9.33
CA GLU A 134 -19.05 -2.13 -8.93
C GLU A 134 -18.86 -1.21 -10.12
N ARG A 135 -19.27 0.05 -9.94
CA ARG A 135 -19.12 1.12 -10.91
C ARG A 135 -19.02 2.45 -10.18
N GLY A 136 -18.00 3.23 -10.51
CA GLY A 136 -17.77 4.52 -9.87
C GLY A 136 -16.86 5.45 -10.66
N SER A 137 -16.50 6.54 -10.00
CA SER A 137 -15.54 7.52 -10.50
C SER A 137 -14.61 7.95 -9.37
N ALA A 138 -13.33 8.12 -9.67
CA ALA A 138 -12.30 8.44 -8.69
C ALA A 138 -11.37 9.55 -9.17
N GLY A 139 -10.93 10.40 -8.24
CA GLY A 139 -9.77 11.25 -8.48
C GLY A 139 -8.49 10.45 -8.32
N TYR A 140 -7.46 10.69 -9.13
CA TYR A 140 -6.18 10.00 -9.02
C TYR A 140 -4.98 10.93 -9.05
N THR A 141 -3.88 10.47 -8.48
CA THR A 141 -2.53 11.07 -8.58
C THR A 141 -1.50 9.99 -8.83
N THR A 142 -0.41 10.31 -9.52
CA THR A 142 0.63 9.34 -9.88
C THR A 142 2.00 9.73 -9.35
N GLU A 143 2.81 8.72 -9.05
CA GLU A 143 4.24 8.86 -8.74
C GLU A 143 5.05 7.87 -9.59
N GLY A 144 6.27 8.24 -9.98
CA GLY A 144 7.16 7.38 -10.76
C GLY A 144 6.72 7.21 -12.22
N THR A 145 6.96 6.03 -12.77
CA THR A 145 6.64 5.70 -14.16
C THR A 145 5.36 4.87 -14.21
N THR A 146 4.22 5.50 -14.46
CA THR A 146 2.91 4.83 -14.65
C THR A 146 2.46 4.84 -16.11
N GLY A 147 2.96 5.79 -16.91
CA GLY A 147 2.44 6.06 -18.27
C GLY A 147 1.16 6.92 -18.28
N LEU A 148 0.66 7.31 -17.11
CA LEU A 148 -0.52 8.15 -16.93
C LEU A 148 -0.14 9.61 -16.67
N PRO A 149 -1.07 10.57 -16.86
CA PRO A 149 -0.90 11.95 -16.39
C PRO A 149 -0.63 12.02 -14.88
N ALA A 150 -0.04 13.12 -14.41
CA ALA A 150 0.31 13.32 -12.99
C ALA A 150 -0.88 13.21 -12.02
N GLY A 151 -2.08 13.43 -12.53
CA GLY A 151 -3.35 13.24 -11.85
C GLY A 151 -4.52 13.67 -12.72
N GLY A 152 -5.73 13.36 -12.27
CA GLY A 152 -6.98 13.65 -12.97
C GLY A 152 -8.15 12.92 -12.33
N ASP A 153 -9.21 12.75 -13.09
CA ASP A 153 -10.37 11.94 -12.72
C ASP A 153 -10.46 10.73 -13.66
N MET A 154 -11.00 9.63 -13.17
CA MET A 154 -11.21 8.40 -13.94
C MET A 154 -12.56 7.78 -13.61
N ASP A 155 -13.11 7.02 -14.56
CA ASP A 155 -14.27 6.16 -14.36
C ASP A 155 -13.80 4.70 -14.33
N TYR A 156 -14.43 3.88 -13.50
CA TYR A 156 -14.16 2.44 -13.45
C TYR A 156 -15.44 1.61 -13.42
N VAL A 157 -15.32 0.37 -13.88
CA VAL A 157 -16.37 -0.65 -13.77
C VAL A 157 -15.72 -1.99 -13.53
N ASP A 158 -15.98 -2.56 -12.36
CA ASP A 158 -15.41 -3.83 -11.95
C ASP A 158 -16.43 -4.95 -12.07
N TYR A 159 -15.94 -6.08 -12.57
CA TYR A 159 -16.68 -7.30 -12.77
C TYR A 159 -15.98 -8.44 -12.05
N THR A 160 -16.76 -9.39 -11.57
CA THR A 160 -16.25 -10.58 -10.90
C THR A 160 -16.90 -11.85 -11.45
N ALA A 161 -16.15 -12.94 -11.44
CA ALA A 161 -16.70 -14.26 -11.66
C ALA A 161 -17.65 -14.64 -10.50
N ALA A 162 -18.63 -15.50 -10.75
CA ALA A 162 -19.61 -15.89 -9.73
C ALA A 162 -18.98 -16.50 -8.46
N ASP A 163 -17.83 -17.17 -8.61
CA ASP A 163 -17.05 -17.75 -7.50
C ASP A 163 -15.94 -16.82 -6.98
N LYS A 164 -15.86 -15.58 -7.49
CA LYS A 164 -14.84 -14.57 -7.17
C LYS A 164 -13.40 -14.97 -7.49
N SER A 165 -13.19 -16.02 -8.29
CA SER A 165 -11.85 -16.52 -8.63
C SER A 165 -11.11 -15.66 -9.66
N ALA A 166 -11.85 -14.86 -10.43
CA ALA A 166 -11.32 -14.01 -11.47
C ALA A 166 -12.02 -12.65 -11.46
N LEU A 167 -11.26 -11.64 -11.85
CA LEU A 167 -11.67 -10.25 -11.92
C LEU A 167 -11.55 -9.73 -13.36
N LEU A 168 -12.40 -8.78 -13.72
CA LEU A 168 -12.34 -8.05 -14.98
C LEU A 168 -12.64 -6.59 -14.66
N SER A 169 -11.74 -5.69 -15.01
CA SER A 169 -11.90 -4.25 -14.78
C SER A 169 -11.88 -3.48 -16.09
N PHE A 170 -12.69 -2.44 -16.14
CA PHE A 170 -12.70 -1.43 -17.18
C PHE A 170 -12.36 -0.09 -16.55
N GLU A 171 -11.33 0.58 -17.06
CA GLU A 171 -10.90 1.89 -16.55
C GLU A 171 -10.84 2.91 -17.68
N ARG A 172 -11.28 4.14 -17.42
CA ARG A 172 -11.23 5.23 -18.38
C ARG A 172 -10.72 6.51 -17.73
N TRP A 173 -9.56 6.97 -18.19
CA TRP A 173 -8.80 8.07 -17.61
C TRP A 173 -9.23 9.49 -18.02
N ALA A 174 -10.20 9.60 -18.94
CA ALA A 174 -10.92 10.82 -19.31
C ALA A 174 -12.13 10.46 -20.20
N PRO A 175 -13.21 11.26 -20.25
CA PRO A 175 -14.43 10.91 -20.99
C PRO A 175 -14.23 10.54 -22.47
N GLU A 176 -13.26 11.18 -23.14
CA GLU A 176 -12.90 10.96 -24.54
C GLU A 176 -11.89 9.83 -24.78
N MET A 177 -11.30 9.26 -23.72
CA MET A 177 -10.37 8.14 -23.81
C MET A 177 -11.13 6.81 -23.97
N PRO A 178 -10.56 5.83 -24.68
CA PRO A 178 -11.12 4.48 -24.69
C PRO A 178 -11.03 3.84 -23.30
N TRP A 179 -11.90 2.86 -23.05
CA TRP A 179 -11.77 1.98 -21.90
C TRP A 179 -10.52 1.12 -22.03
N GLU A 180 -9.70 1.11 -20.99
CA GLU A 180 -8.66 0.11 -20.78
C GLU A 180 -9.29 -1.10 -20.08
N ILE A 181 -8.92 -2.29 -20.52
CA ILE A 181 -9.48 -3.54 -20.00
C ILE A 181 -8.36 -4.32 -19.34
N SER A 182 -8.62 -4.82 -18.13
CA SER A 182 -7.68 -5.66 -17.39
C SER A 182 -8.38 -6.88 -16.83
N THR A 183 -7.72 -8.03 -16.86
CA THR A 183 -8.15 -9.22 -16.11
C THR A 183 -7.27 -9.40 -14.90
N GLY A 184 -7.86 -9.78 -13.77
CA GLY A 184 -7.14 -9.90 -12.51
C GLY A 184 -7.46 -11.17 -11.73
N LYS A 185 -6.64 -11.39 -10.70
CA LYS A 185 -6.85 -12.40 -9.67
C LYS A 185 -6.58 -11.79 -8.31
N SER A 186 -7.37 -12.17 -7.32
CA SER A 186 -7.08 -11.85 -5.93
C SER A 186 -5.77 -12.52 -5.49
N VAL A 187 -5.04 -11.85 -4.61
CA VAL A 187 -3.80 -12.34 -4.02
C VAL A 187 -3.92 -12.30 -2.51
N LEU A 188 -3.46 -13.35 -1.85
CA LEU A 188 -3.39 -13.38 -0.40
C LEU A 188 -2.10 -12.71 0.08
N THR A 189 -2.14 -12.04 1.23
CA THR A 189 -0.95 -11.42 1.85
C THR A 189 0.20 -12.42 2.00
N GLY A 190 -0.10 -13.69 2.28
CA GLY A 190 0.91 -14.75 2.44
C GLY A 190 1.53 -15.26 1.13
N GLU A 191 1.02 -14.86 -0.03
CA GLU A 191 1.60 -15.22 -1.34
C GLU A 191 2.71 -14.27 -1.80
N LEU A 192 2.91 -13.15 -1.09
CA LEU A 192 3.86 -12.12 -1.47
C LEU A 192 4.80 -11.74 -0.32
N THR A 193 5.95 -11.21 -0.69
CA THR A 193 6.87 -10.52 0.22
C THR A 193 7.17 -9.14 -0.34
N VAL A 194 7.04 -8.12 0.49
CA VAL A 194 7.32 -6.73 0.08
C VAL A 194 8.58 -6.23 0.75
N TYR A 195 9.48 -5.72 -0.08
CA TYR A 195 10.63 -4.95 0.34
C TYR A 195 10.33 -3.48 0.09
N PRO A 196 10.22 -2.66 1.15
CA PRO A 196 9.77 -1.29 1.00
C PRO A 196 10.63 -0.45 0.08
N ALA A 197 10.01 0.54 -0.56
CA ALA A 197 10.69 1.57 -1.32
C ALA A 197 11.70 2.31 -0.42
N PRO A 198 12.82 2.78 -0.99
CA PRO A 198 13.67 3.75 -0.32
C PRO A 198 12.84 4.96 0.14
N PRO A 199 13.22 5.62 1.25
CA PRO A 199 12.57 6.86 1.66
C PRO A 199 12.60 7.88 0.52
N ALA A 200 11.48 8.58 0.30
CA ALA A 200 11.44 9.68 -0.66
C ALA A 200 12.54 10.70 -0.33
N ALA A 201 13.29 11.13 -1.33
CA ALA A 201 14.29 12.17 -1.16
C ALA A 201 13.59 13.48 -0.75
N THR A 202 13.99 14.02 0.41
CA THR A 202 13.52 15.31 0.94
C THR A 202 14.11 16.49 0.17
#